data_AF-A0AB73KS38-F1
#
_entry.id   AF-A0AB73KS38-F1
#
_cell.length_a   1.000
_cell.length_b   1.000
_cell.length_c   1.000
_cell.angle_alpha   90.00
_cell.angle_beta   90.00
_cell.angle_gamma   90.00
#
_symmetry.space_group_name_H-M   'P 1'
#
loop_
_entity.id
_entity.type
_entity.pdbx_description
1 polymer ?
#
loop_
_entity_poly.entity_id
_entity_poly.type
_entity_poly.pdbx_seq_one_letter_code
_entity_poly.pdbx_strand_id
1 'polypeptide(L)' 'MPQYLTVGHLLRQLQDLDPALLVRLAVNPDWPFTHYLGTEVIVRDGVAFIAEDGQEDYLPSTVRDALAWT' A
#
# COMPACT_ATOMS: atom_id res chain seq x y z
N MET A 1 -15.72 -1.28 -11.14
CA MET A 1 -15.79 -1.80 -9.76
C MET A 1 -14.38 -1.74 -9.21
N PRO A 2 -14.13 -1.14 -8.04
CA PRO A 2 -12.78 -1.14 -7.49
C PRO A 2 -12.41 -2.60 -7.23
N GLN A 3 -11.35 -3.08 -7.88
CA GLN A 3 -10.85 -4.43 -7.66
C GLN A 3 -9.90 -4.31 -6.48
N TYR A 4 -10.39 -4.60 -5.26
CA TYR A 4 -9.54 -4.52 -4.07
C TYR A 4 -8.26 -5.32 -4.26
N LEU A 5 -7.11 -4.68 -4.05
CA LEU A 5 -5.84 -5.38 -4.01
C LEU A 5 -5.80 -6.25 -2.76
N THR A 6 -5.86 -7.56 -2.94
CA THR A 6 -5.72 -8.52 -1.83
C THR A 6 -4.25 -8.75 -1.50
N VAL A 7 -3.97 -9.30 -0.32
CA VAL A 7 -2.61 -9.76 0.05
C VAL A 7 -2.04 -10.73 -1.00
N GLY A 8 -2.85 -11.66 -1.51
CA GLY A 8 -2.39 -12.61 -2.54
C GLY A 8 -2.04 -11.95 -3.87
N HIS A 9 -2.78 -10.90 -4.27
CA HIS A 9 -2.46 -10.10 -5.45
C HIS A 9 -1.16 -9.34 -5.26
N LEU A 10 -0.99 -8.67 -4.11
CA LEU A 10 0.23 -7.93 -3.79
C LEU A 10 1.45 -8.84 -3.74
N LEU A 11 1.35 -9.98 -3.05
CA LEU A 11 2.45 -10.94 -2.95
C LEU A 11 2.89 -11.45 -4.31
N ARG A 12 1.95 -11.78 -5.21
CA ARG A 12 2.29 -12.19 -6.57
C ARG A 12 3.06 -11.11 -7.30
N GLN A 13 2.59 -9.87 -7.25
CA GLN A 13 3.28 -8.75 -7.89
C GLN A 13 4.69 -8.51 -7.32
N LEU A 14 4.86 -8.60 -5.99
CA LEU A 14 6.16 -8.42 -5.35
C LEU A 14 7.12 -9.59 -5.62
N GLN A 15 6.63 -10.82 -5.70
CA GLN A 15 7.43 -12.01 -6.00
C GLN A 15 7.98 -12.01 -7.43
N ASP A 16 7.33 -11.31 -8.35
CA ASP A 16 7.78 -11.16 -9.74
C ASP A 16 8.89 -10.09 -9.90
N LEU A 17 9.20 -9.31 -8.85
CA LEU A 17 10.25 -8.28 -8.84
C LEU A 17 11.61 -8.84 -8.42
N ASP A 18 12.69 -8.13 -8.77
CA ASP A 18 14.02 -8.41 -8.22
C ASP A 18 13.98 -8.26 -6.68
N PRO A 19 14.32 -9.33 -5.91
CA PRO A 19 14.28 -9.31 -4.45
C PRO A 19 15.17 -8.26 -3.78
N ALA A 20 16.13 -7.67 -4.50
CA ALA A 20 16.98 -6.61 -4.00
C ALA A 20 16.39 -5.19 -4.17
N LEU A 21 15.24 -5.04 -4.85
CA LEU A 21 14.62 -3.74 -5.08
C LEU A 21 14.06 -3.15 -3.79
N LEU A 22 14.30 -1.85 -3.61
CA LEU A 22 13.68 -1.09 -2.54
C LEU A 22 12.19 -0.88 -2.86
N VAL A 23 11.34 -1.14 -1.88
CA VAL A 23 9.90 -0.92 -1.95
C VAL A 23 9.53 0.35 -1.17
N ARG A 24 8.72 1.22 -1.76
CA ARG A 24 8.17 2.43 -1.12
C ARG A 24 6.65 2.46 -1.23
N LEU A 25 6.00 2.86 -0.15
CA LEU A 25 4.57 3.20 -0.12
C LEU A 25 4.41 4.69 -0.40
N ALA A 26 3.60 5.05 -1.40
CA ALA A 26 3.23 6.42 -1.71
C ALA A 26 1.87 6.74 -1.08
N VAL A 27 1.82 7.77 -0.23
CA VAL A 27 0.63 8.20 0.53
C VAL A 27 0.40 9.70 0.31
N ASN A 28 -0.85 10.13 0.20
CA ASN A 28 -1.27 11.54 0.21
C ASN A 28 -1.95 11.88 1.56
N PRO A 29 -1.32 12.62 2.50
CA PRO A 29 -1.74 12.62 3.90
C PRO A 29 -2.59 13.84 4.34
N ASP A 30 -3.41 13.63 5.39
CA ASP A 30 -3.84 14.65 6.38
C ASP A 30 -4.36 14.02 7.73
N TRP A 31 -4.88 12.77 7.73
CA TRP A 31 -5.53 12.11 8.91
C TRP A 31 -5.34 10.58 8.92
N PRO A 32 -5.55 9.84 10.04
CA PRO A 32 -5.39 8.38 10.11
C PRO A 32 -6.61 7.66 9.50
N PHE A 33 -6.59 7.54 8.17
CA PHE A 33 -7.59 6.81 7.41
C PHE A 33 -7.06 5.44 6.96
N THR A 34 -7.99 4.54 6.68
CA THR A 34 -7.75 3.32 5.91
C THR A 34 -7.77 3.70 4.44
N HIS A 35 -6.69 3.37 3.75
CA HIS A 35 -6.52 3.63 2.32
C HIS A 35 -6.50 2.33 1.54
N TYR A 36 -7.09 2.34 0.35
CA TYR A 36 -6.89 1.28 -0.62
C TYR A 36 -5.50 1.42 -1.25
N LEU A 37 -4.93 0.29 -1.61
CA LEU A 37 -3.73 0.26 -2.45
C LEU A 37 -4.14 0.16 -3.91
N GLY A 38 -3.45 0.88 -4.78
CA GLY A 38 -3.58 0.75 -6.22
C GLY A 38 -3.32 -0.68 -6.67
N THR A 39 -4.02 -1.10 -7.72
CA THR A 39 -4.00 -2.49 -8.17
C THR A 39 -2.69 -2.94 -8.80
N GLU A 40 -1.76 -2.02 -9.05
CA GLU A 40 -0.50 -2.26 -9.72
C GLU A 40 0.69 -1.68 -8.94
N VAL A 41 1.73 -2.50 -8.76
CA VAL A 41 3.06 -2.06 -8.33
C VAL A 41 3.83 -1.52 -9.53
N ILE A 42 4.30 -0.28 -9.44
CA ILE A 42 5.03 0.39 -10.52
C ILE A 42 6.52 0.44 -10.20
N VAL A 43 7.37 0.02 -11.15
CA VAL A 43 8.83 0.12 -11.01
C VAL A 43 9.37 1.28 -11.83
N ARG A 44 10.10 2.21 -11.21
CA ARG A 44 10.81 3.32 -11.86
C ARG A 44 12.13 3.57 -11.15
N ASP A 45 13.19 3.82 -11.92
CA ASP A 45 14.52 4.15 -11.41
C ASP A 45 15.06 3.17 -10.34
N GLY A 46 14.79 1.87 -10.52
CA GLY A 46 15.21 0.82 -9.57
C GLY A 46 14.47 0.83 -8.24
N VAL A 47 13.29 1.45 -8.17
CA VAL A 47 12.43 1.48 -6.98
C VAL A 47 11.04 1.01 -7.35
N ALA A 48 10.47 0.13 -6.53
CA ALA A 48 9.08 -0.30 -6.64
C ALA A 48 8.19 0.61 -5.78
N PHE A 49 7.11 1.12 -6.37
CA PHE A 49 6.14 2.01 -5.75
C PHE A 49 4.79 1.31 -5.61
N ILE A 50 4.26 1.31 -4.39
CA ILE A 50 2.89 0.94 -4.06
C ILE A 50 2.12 2.25 -3.89
N ALA A 51 1.13 2.50 -4.75
CA ALA A 51 0.31 3.71 -4.69
C ALA A 51 -0.90 3.54 -3.77
N GLU A 52 -1.36 4.64 -3.18
CA GLU A 52 -2.69 4.76 -2.61
C GLU A 52 -3.75 4.89 -3.74
N ASP A 53 -4.95 4.34 -3.52
CA ASP A 53 -6.09 4.36 -4.45
C ASP A 53 -7.39 4.75 -3.73
N GLY A 54 -7.32 5.87 -3.03
CA GLY A 54 -8.43 6.43 -2.28
C GLY A 54 -8.58 5.88 -0.87
N GLN A 55 -9.50 6.53 -0.16
CA GLN A 55 -9.82 6.27 1.23
C GLN A 55 -11.10 5.43 1.37
N GLU A 56 -11.11 4.50 2.33
CA GLU A 56 -12.29 3.75 2.73
C GLU A 56 -13.04 4.44 3.88
N ASP A 57 -12.39 4.55 5.04
CA ASP A 57 -12.92 5.10 6.29
C ASP A 57 -11.77 5.40 7.27
N TYR A 58 -12.05 5.78 8.51
CA TYR A 58 -11.06 5.88 9.58
C TYR A 58 -10.32 4.56 9.81
N LEU A 59 -9.03 4.68 10.15
CA LEU A 59 -8.23 3.55 10.56
C LEU A 59 -8.77 3.01 11.91
N PRO A 60 -9.04 1.70 12.04
CA PRO A 60 -9.45 1.11 13.32
C PRO A 60 -8.40 1.38 14.41
N SER A 61 -8.85 1.72 15.62
CA SER A 61 -7.97 2.10 16.73
C SER A 61 -6.93 1.02 17.06
N THR A 62 -7.32 -0.26 17.02
CA THR A 62 -6.41 -1.38 17.27
C THR A 62 -5.27 -1.47 16.24
N VAL A 63 -5.54 -1.12 14.98
CA VAL A 63 -4.52 -1.11 13.91
C VAL A 63 -3.62 0.11 14.06
N ARG A 64 -4.21 1.29 14.32
CA ARG A 64 -3.47 2.52 14.59
C ARG A 64 -2.48 2.34 15.75
N ASP A 65 -2.93 1.75 16.85
CA ASP A 65 -2.12 1.50 18.04
C ASP A 65 -0.98 0.51 17.74
N ALA A 66 -1.23 -0.53 16.93
CA ALA A 66 -0.22 -1.49 16.50
C ALA A 66 0.85 -0.88 15.57
N LEU A 67 0.49 0.16 14.81
CA LEU A 67 1.42 0.94 13.97
C LEU A 67 2.14 2.05 14.75
N ALA A 68 1.85 2.23 16.05
CA ALA A 68 2.36 3.29 16.90
C ALA A 68 2.07 4.71 16.35
N TRP A 69 0.93 4.91 15.69
CA TRP A 69 0.49 6.21 15.19
C TRP A 69 -0.36 6.90 16.29
N THR A 70 0.15 8.00 16.86
CA THR A 70 -0.52 8.76 17.95
C THR A 70 -1.39 9.87 17.41
#